data_AF-A0A536SWY1-F1
#
_entry.id   AF-A0A536SWY1-F1
#
_cell.length_a   1.000
_cell.length_b   1.000
_cell.length_c   1.000
_cell.angle_alpha   90.00
_cell.angle_beta   90.00
_cell.angle_gamma   90.00
#
_symmetry.space_group_name_H-M   'P 1'
#
loop_
_entity.id
_entity.type
_entity.pdbx_description
1 polymer ?
#
loop_
_entity_poly.entity_id
_entity_poly.type
_entity_poly.pdbx_seq_one_letter_code
_entity_poly.pdbx_strand_id
1 'polypeptide(L)'
;MLGTGTPAPTPDRMGASLAIVVNGTAYLVDAGVGVVRRAAAASHTVPALSPARLRFVFITHLHSDHTIGLPDLITTPWIAGRAQP
;
A
#
# COMPACT_ATOMS: atom_id res chain seq x y z
N MET A 1 3.06 -4.76 8.61
CA MET A 1 1.83 -3.94 8.62
C MET A 1 2.13 -2.58 8.03
N LEU A 2 1.36 -2.12 7.04
CA LEU A 2 1.52 -0.78 6.46
C LEU A 2 0.58 0.22 7.14
N GLY A 3 -0.65 -0.18 7.45
CA GLY A 3 -1.62 0.59 8.22
C GLY A 3 -2.58 -0.29 9.03
N THR A 4 -3.12 0.27 10.10
CA THR A 4 -4.01 -0.40 11.10
C THR A 4 -5.15 0.52 11.55
N GLY A 5 -5.38 1.62 10.82
CA GLY A 5 -6.46 2.55 11.04
C GLY A 5 -7.78 2.01 10.51
N THR A 6 -8.85 2.69 10.91
CA THR A 6 -10.24 2.47 10.48
C THR A 6 -10.71 3.71 9.70
N PRO A 7 -12.00 3.91 9.39
CA PRO A 7 -12.47 5.15 8.75
C PRO A 7 -12.24 6.42 9.59
N ALA A 8 -11.99 6.27 10.90
CA ALA A 8 -11.72 7.40 11.77
C ALA A 8 -10.40 8.11 11.36
N PRO A 9 -10.37 9.45 11.29
CA PRO A 9 -9.19 10.22 10.88
C PRO A 9 -8.15 10.31 12.01
N THR A 10 -7.59 9.17 12.40
CA THR A 10 -6.56 9.10 13.46
C THR A 10 -5.20 9.51 12.90
N PRO A 11 -4.51 10.50 13.50
CA PRO A 11 -3.28 11.06 12.93
C PRO A 11 -2.12 10.05 12.86
N ASP A 12 -2.05 9.13 13.83
CA ASP A 12 -0.91 8.21 13.96
C ASP A 12 -1.14 6.85 13.30
N ARG A 13 -2.31 6.62 12.70
CA ARG A 13 -2.65 5.35 12.05
C ARG A 13 -3.20 5.58 10.64
N MET A 14 -2.42 5.13 9.66
CA MET A 14 -2.85 5.05 8.26
C MET A 14 -3.91 3.96 8.06
N GLY A 15 -4.72 4.09 7.01
CA GLY A 15 -5.83 3.19 6.71
C GLY A 15 -5.41 1.73 6.55
N ALA A 16 -6.37 0.81 6.59
CA ALA A 16 -6.12 -0.62 6.58
C ALA A 16 -5.26 -1.04 5.36
N SER A 17 -4.07 -1.59 5.63
CA SER A 17 -3.22 -2.16 4.60
C SER A 17 -2.16 -3.09 5.19
N LEU A 18 -2.13 -4.31 4.68
CA LEU A 18 -1.14 -5.34 4.99
C LEU A 18 -0.28 -5.62 3.76
N ALA A 19 1.02 -5.79 3.96
CA ALA A 19 1.92 -6.28 2.93
C ALA A 19 2.46 -7.66 3.34
N ILE A 20 2.32 -8.63 2.45
CA ILE A 20 2.89 -9.97 2.56
C ILE A 20 4.01 -10.06 1.52
N VAL A 21 5.22 -10.44 1.95
CA VAL A 21 6.37 -10.56 1.07
C VAL A 21 6.78 -12.01 0.96
N VAL A 22 6.75 -12.56 -0.25
CA VAL A 22 7.14 -13.94 -0.57
C VAL A 22 8.16 -13.90 -1.69
N ASN A 23 9.35 -14.47 -1.46
CA ASN A 23 10.43 -14.53 -2.45
C ASN A 23 10.75 -13.16 -3.10
N GLY A 24 10.70 -12.09 -2.31
CA GLY A 24 10.96 -10.72 -2.79
C GLY A 24 9.80 -10.06 -3.55
N THR A 25 8.64 -10.68 -3.62
CA THR A 25 7.42 -10.12 -4.23
C THR A 25 6.46 -9.65 -3.16
N ALA A 26 5.97 -8.42 -3.26
CA ALA A 26 5.00 -7.85 -2.35
C ALA A 26 3.56 -8.06 -2.85
N TYR A 27 2.70 -8.54 -1.96
CA TYR A 27 1.27 -8.67 -2.14
C TYR A 27 0.58 -7.80 -1.09
N LEU A 28 -0.18 -6.81 -1.54
CA LEU A 28 -0.94 -5.93 -0.66
C LEU A 28 -2.34 -6.51 -0.43
N VAL A 29 -2.79 -6.47 0.82
CA VAL A 29 -4.19 -6.71 1.20
C VAL A 29 -4.72 -5.39 1.74
N ASP A 30 -5.71 -4.87 1.03
CA ASP A 30 -6.29 -3.53 1.16
C ASP A 30 -5.35 -2.37 0.85
N ALA A 31 -5.96 -1.26 0.43
CA ALA A 31 -5.31 -0.03 0.01
C ALA A 31 -5.94 1.17 0.75
N GLY A 32 -5.85 1.15 2.08
CA GLY A 32 -6.23 2.30 2.89
C GLY A 32 -5.37 3.54 2.63
N VAL A 33 -5.85 4.69 3.10
CA VAL A 33 -5.15 5.98 2.92
C VAL A 33 -3.70 5.89 3.38
N GLY A 34 -2.77 6.40 2.55
CA GLY A 34 -1.34 6.41 2.85
C GLY A 34 -0.57 5.13 2.53
N VAL A 35 -1.19 4.12 1.91
CA VAL A 35 -0.56 2.84 1.57
C VAL A 35 0.80 2.99 0.85
N VAL A 36 0.90 3.86 -0.16
CA VAL A 36 2.15 4.06 -0.92
C VAL A 36 3.23 4.71 -0.06
N ARG A 37 2.87 5.70 0.76
CA ARG A 37 3.82 6.37 1.68
C ARG A 37 4.37 5.40 2.72
N ARG A 38 3.52 4.52 3.26
CA ARG A 38 3.91 3.49 4.22
C ARG A 38 4.76 2.41 3.58
N ALA A 39 4.45 1.99 2.35
CA ALA A 39 5.27 1.06 1.59
C ALA A 39 6.65 1.67 1.27
N ALA A 40 6.71 2.92 0.82
CA ALA A 40 7.95 3.64 0.58
C ALA A 40 8.83 3.73 1.85
N ALA A 41 8.24 4.10 3.00
CA ALA A 41 8.97 4.13 4.26
C ALA A 41 9.48 2.73 4.67
N ALA A 42 8.66 1.69 4.50
CA ALA A 42 9.07 0.32 4.79
C ALA A 42 10.11 -0.22 3.79
N SER A 43 10.21 0.36 2.59
CA SER A 43 11.15 -0.09 1.56
C SER A 43 12.63 0.07 1.94
N HIS A 44 12.93 0.96 2.90
CA HIS A 44 14.28 1.13 3.44
C HIS A 44 14.80 -0.14 4.13
N THR A 45 13.92 -0.99 4.65
CA THR A 45 14.28 -2.26 5.29
C THR A 45 13.77 -3.48 4.52
N VAL A 46 12.70 -3.33 3.74
CA VAL A 46 12.09 -4.39 2.93
C VAL A 46 12.03 -3.95 1.47
N PRO A 47 13.09 -4.18 0.66
CA PRO A 47 13.19 -3.63 -0.70
C PRO A 47 12.05 -4.03 -1.65
N ALA A 48 11.34 -5.13 -1.37
CA ALA A 48 10.15 -5.55 -2.11
C ALA A 48 8.99 -4.53 -2.05
N LEU A 49 8.97 -3.67 -1.03
CA LEU A 49 7.94 -2.65 -0.81
C LEU A 49 8.26 -1.31 -1.49
N SER A 50 9.35 -1.22 -2.26
CA SER A 50 9.61 -0.04 -3.09
C SER A 50 8.39 0.24 -3.98
N PRO A 51 7.92 1.51 -4.10
CA PRO A 51 6.76 1.84 -4.93
C PRO A 51 6.83 1.28 -6.35
N ALA A 52 8.02 1.27 -6.98
CA ALA A 52 8.25 0.72 -8.32
C ALA A 52 7.95 -0.80 -8.46
N ARG A 53 7.87 -1.51 -7.33
CA ARG A 53 7.70 -2.97 -7.24
C ARG A 53 6.30 -3.38 -6.77
N LEU A 54 5.43 -2.44 -6.40
CA LEU A 54 4.06 -2.74 -5.97
C LEU A 54 3.18 -3.05 -7.19
N ARG A 55 2.75 -4.32 -7.31
CA ARG A 55 2.03 -4.86 -8.48
C ARG A 55 0.75 -5.60 -8.15
N PHE A 56 0.68 -6.17 -6.95
CA PHE A 56 -0.44 -7.00 -6.54
C PHE A 56 -1.15 -6.37 -5.35
N VAL A 57 -2.46 -6.18 -5.51
CA VAL A 57 -3.35 -5.72 -4.44
C VAL A 57 -4.64 -6.53 -4.46
N PHE A 58 -5.07 -6.97 -3.30
CA PHE A 58 -6.35 -7.62 -3.06
C PHE A 58 -7.18 -6.70 -2.17
N ILE A 59 -8.42 -6.43 -2.56
CA ILE A 59 -9.36 -5.64 -1.76
C ILE A 59 -10.33 -6.59 -1.10
N THR A 60 -10.45 -6.51 0.23
CA THR A 60 -11.34 -7.37 1.01
C THR A 60 -12.81 -7.02 0.81
N HIS A 61 -13.13 -5.73 0.88
CA HIS A 61 -14.47 -5.17 0.68
C HIS A 61 -14.38 -3.67 0.37
N LEU A 62 -15.53 -3.04 0.06
CA LEU A 62 -15.59 -1.69 -0.51
C LEU A 62 -15.84 -0.57 0.51
N HIS A 63 -15.36 -0.71 1.75
CA HIS A 63 -15.33 0.43 2.67
C HIS A 63 -14.15 1.37 2.37
N SER A 64 -14.34 2.64 2.74
CA SER A 64 -13.44 3.74 2.38
C SER A 64 -12.03 3.58 2.94
N ASP A 65 -11.91 3.05 4.15
CA ASP A 65 -10.65 2.81 4.85
C ASP A 65 -9.82 1.67 4.25
N HIS A 66 -10.39 0.90 3.32
CA HIS A 66 -9.71 -0.15 2.55
C HIS A 66 -9.44 0.25 1.09
N THR A 67 -10.08 1.30 0.57
CA THR A 67 -10.12 1.58 -0.88
C THR A 67 -9.66 2.98 -1.29
N ILE A 68 -9.71 3.99 -0.42
CA ILE A 68 -9.38 5.38 -0.79
C ILE A 68 -7.91 5.55 -1.19
N GLY A 69 -6.99 4.70 -0.73
CA GLY A 69 -5.59 4.69 -1.15
C GLY A 69 -5.34 4.01 -2.50
N LEU A 70 -6.35 3.38 -3.11
CA LEU A 70 -6.19 2.66 -4.38
C LEU A 70 -5.81 3.59 -5.55
N PRO A 71 -6.41 4.79 -5.74
CA PRO A 71 -5.95 5.73 -6.77
C PRO A 71 -4.49 6.16 -6.58
N ASP A 72 -4.04 6.37 -5.34
CA ASP A 72 -2.64 6.67 -5.01
C ASP A 72 -1.73 5.49 -5.40
N LEU A 73 -2.14 4.26 -5.08
CA LEU A 73 -1.43 3.04 -5.47
C LEU A 73 -1.39 2.81 -7.00
N ILE A 74 -2.38 3.30 -7.75
CA ILE A 74 -2.39 3.20 -9.22
C ILE A 74 -1.47 4.27 -9.85
N THR A 75 -1.46 5.48 -9.30
CA THR A 75 -0.87 6.64 -9.97
C THR A 75 0.54 6.98 -9.47
N THR A 76 0.77 6.97 -8.16
CA THR A 76 2.06 7.39 -7.59
C THR A 76 3.22 6.46 -7.93
N PRO A 77 3.08 5.12 -7.96
CA PRO A 77 4.17 4.25 -8.40
C PRO A 77 4.67 4.50 -9.83
N TRP A 78 3.87 5.11 -10.72
CA TRP A 78 4.33 5.47 -12.06
C TRP A 78 5.56 6.37 -11.97
N ILE A 79 5.48 7.48 -11.22
CA ILE A 79 6.62 8.42 -11.11
C ILE A 79 7.83 7.81 -10.40
N ALA A 80 7.65 6.66 -9.74
CA ALA A 80 8.73 5.87 -9.13
C ALA A 80 9.36 4.85 -10.11
N GLY A 81 8.93 4.79 -11.37
CA GLY A 81 9.46 3.88 -12.38
C GLY A 81 8.74 2.53 -12.47
N ARG A 82 7.51 2.41 -11.97
CA ARG A 82 6.72 1.18 -12.13
C ARG A 82 6.43 0.91 -13.62
N ALA A 83 7.00 -0.17 -14.15
CA ALA A 83 6.92 -0.53 -15.57
C ALA A 83 5.74 -1.46 -15.93
N GLN A 84 5.09 -2.09 -14.96
CA GLN A 84 3.88 -2.89 -15.17
C GLN A 84 2.90 -2.62 -14.02
N PRO A 85 1.57 -2.76 -14.25
CA PRO A 85 0.56 -2.63 -13.21
C PRO A 85 0.92 -3.37 -11.92
#